data_AF-A0A6C0BA18-F1
#
_entry.id   AF-A0A6C0BA18-F1
#
_cell.length_a   1.000
_cell.length_b   1.000
_cell.length_c   1.000
_cell.angle_alpha   90.00
_cell.angle_beta   90.00
_cell.angle_gamma   90.00
#
_symmetry.space_group_name_H-M   'P 1'
#
loop_
_entity.id
_entity.type
_entity.pdbx_description
1 polymer ?
#
loop_
_entity_poly.entity_id
_entity_poly.type
_entity_poly.pdbx_seq_one_letter_code
_entity_poly.pdbx_strand_id
1 'polypeptide(L)'
;MTAITPTVKLTERFIEGLKNYNVTYDEIIKGNWKYCGGRSGCHLNYFKVSCKNDDLPKQQDKCICGHAISENCYITNDEFILVLGSCCIKKFLPKTKSSRTCEKCGDPHKNRKVNRCNKCRSGGSSRTSSEFIKPIKISDELASFLEKEMGFEMARTDITHDINAYIRTHNLQDPDNGRKINPDTKLASLLKLGPEDELNYFNLQRFLKIHYVNKN
;
A
#
# COMPACT_ATOMS: atom_id res chain seq x y z
N MET A 1 -17.18 10.65 8.81
CA MET A 1 -16.51 11.30 7.66
C MET A 1 -15.62 12.40 8.23
N THR A 2 -14.32 12.38 7.96
CA THR A 2 -13.43 13.42 8.50
C THR A 2 -13.41 14.60 7.53
N ALA A 3 -14.33 15.54 7.73
CA ALA A 3 -14.31 16.84 7.06
C ALA A 3 -12.97 17.53 7.33
N ILE A 4 -12.44 18.26 6.36
CA ILE A 4 -11.28 19.09 6.61
C ILE A 4 -11.68 20.23 7.53
N THR A 5 -11.03 20.30 8.68
CA THR A 5 -11.04 21.48 9.53
C THR A 5 -9.73 22.25 9.30
N PRO A 6 -9.78 23.58 9.08
CA PRO A 6 -8.59 24.39 9.01
C PRO A 6 -7.76 24.22 10.28
N THR A 7 -6.48 23.90 10.09
CA THR A 7 -5.51 23.73 11.18
C THR A 7 -5.15 25.05 11.87
N VAL A 8 -5.50 26.17 11.25
CA VAL A 8 -5.26 27.55 11.69
C VAL A 8 -6.42 28.44 11.26
N LYS A 9 -6.63 29.56 11.97
CA LYS A 9 -7.65 30.56 11.63
C LYS A 9 -7.45 31.06 10.19
N LEU A 10 -8.52 31.05 9.39
CA LEU A 10 -8.50 31.58 8.04
C LEU A 10 -8.41 33.11 8.08
N THR A 11 -7.74 33.69 7.08
CA THR A 11 -7.55 35.14 6.96
C THR A 11 -8.84 35.80 6.46
N GLU A 12 -9.10 37.05 6.86
CA GLU A 12 -10.26 37.83 6.38
C GLU A 12 -10.38 37.85 4.86
N ARG A 13 -9.26 38.10 4.16
CA ARG A 13 -9.21 38.04 2.68
C ARG A 13 -9.68 36.71 2.10
N PHE A 14 -9.43 35.60 2.79
CA PHE A 14 -9.90 34.29 2.34
C PHE A 14 -11.41 34.17 2.55
N ILE A 15 -11.90 34.59 3.71
CA ILE A 15 -13.33 34.57 4.06
C ILE A 15 -14.14 35.47 3.11
N GLU A 16 -13.63 36.66 2.80
CA GLU A 16 -14.23 37.56 1.80
C GLU A 16 -14.21 36.94 0.41
N GLY A 17 -13.10 36.32 0.00
CA GLY A 17 -13.00 35.67 -1.30
C GLY A 17 -13.98 34.51 -1.48
N LEU A 18 -14.37 33.80 -0.41
CA LEU A 18 -15.38 32.74 -0.48
C LEU A 18 -16.75 33.27 -0.95
N LYS A 19 -17.07 34.54 -0.66
CA LYS A 19 -18.32 35.19 -1.09
C LYS A 19 -18.44 35.22 -2.62
N ASN A 20 -17.33 35.31 -3.34
CA ASN A 20 -17.33 35.28 -4.82
C ASN A 20 -17.75 33.91 -5.39
N TYR A 21 -17.69 32.87 -4.56
CA TYR A 21 -18.10 31.51 -4.91
C TYR A 21 -19.46 31.15 -4.28
N ASN A 22 -20.16 32.11 -3.66
CA ASN A 22 -21.38 31.88 -2.88
C ASN A 22 -21.22 30.82 -1.78
N VAL A 23 -20.01 30.67 -1.23
CA VAL A 23 -19.73 29.73 -0.14
C VAL A 23 -19.50 30.52 1.15
N THR A 24 -20.09 30.08 2.25
CA THR A 24 -19.87 30.69 3.56
C THR A 24 -18.73 30.02 4.32
N TYR A 25 -18.15 30.72 5.29
CA TYR A 25 -17.15 30.11 6.18
C TYR A 25 -17.71 28.90 6.92
N ASP A 26 -18.95 28.99 7.40
CA ASP A 26 -19.62 27.91 8.11
C ASP A 26 -19.82 26.67 7.23
N GLU A 27 -20.13 26.85 5.95
CA GLU A 27 -20.19 25.76 4.98
C GLU A 27 -18.84 25.11 4.74
N ILE A 28 -17.72 25.85 4.79
CA ILE A 28 -16.39 25.27 4.70
C ILE A 28 -16.07 24.39 5.92
N ILE A 29 -16.43 24.84 7.12
CA ILE A 29 -16.09 24.15 8.38
C ILE A 29 -17.01 22.96 8.65
N LYS A 30 -18.31 23.14 8.41
CA LYS A 30 -19.35 22.14 8.71
C LYS A 30 -19.65 21.27 7.49
N GLY A 31 -19.41 21.78 6.29
CA GLY A 31 -19.54 21.01 5.06
C GLY A 31 -18.42 19.98 4.98
N ASN A 32 -18.72 18.85 4.32
CA ASN A 32 -17.81 17.72 4.16
C ASN A 32 -16.68 18.02 3.15
N TRP A 33 -16.06 19.20 3.25
CA TRP A 33 -14.98 19.62 2.38
C TRP A 33 -13.75 18.75 2.58
N LYS A 34 -13.22 18.22 1.49
CA LYS A 34 -12.04 17.35 1.45
C LYS A 34 -11.10 17.74 0.33
N TYR A 35 -9.82 17.44 0.51
CA TYR A 35 -8.82 17.65 -0.51
C TYR A 35 -9.04 16.60 -1.59
N CYS A 36 -9.11 17.02 -2.85
CA CYS A 36 -9.37 16.09 -3.95
C CYS A 36 -8.30 16.10 -5.04
N GLY A 37 -7.29 16.97 -5.01
CA GLY A 37 -6.17 16.89 -5.95
C GLY A 37 -5.64 18.24 -6.41
N GLY A 38 -5.18 18.30 -7.66
CA GLY A 38 -4.61 19.50 -8.26
C GLY A 38 -4.36 19.33 -9.76
N ARG A 39 -3.82 20.36 -10.41
CA ARG A 39 -3.66 20.39 -11.88
C ARG A 39 -2.56 19.46 -12.40
N SER A 40 -1.50 19.22 -11.64
CA SER A 40 -0.26 18.62 -12.15
C SER A 40 0.19 17.39 -11.37
N GLY A 41 1.02 16.55 -12.00
CA GLY A 41 1.76 15.45 -11.37
C GLY A 41 0.93 14.51 -10.48
N CYS A 42 1.40 14.28 -9.25
CA CYS A 42 0.75 13.37 -8.32
C CYS A 42 -0.58 13.89 -7.77
N HIS A 43 -0.83 15.21 -7.87
CA HIS A 43 -2.08 15.86 -7.48
C HIS A 43 -3.15 15.65 -8.55
N LEU A 44 -2.79 15.70 -9.84
CA LEU A 44 -3.68 15.36 -10.96
C LEU A 44 -4.11 13.90 -10.90
N ASN A 45 -3.17 13.00 -10.64
CA ASN A 45 -3.49 11.58 -10.49
C ASN A 45 -4.46 11.35 -9.32
N TYR A 46 -4.35 12.14 -8.24
CA TYR A 46 -5.31 12.06 -7.14
C TYR A 46 -6.69 12.59 -7.53
N PHE A 47 -6.76 13.70 -8.25
CA PHE A 47 -8.00 14.24 -8.79
C PHE A 47 -8.75 13.21 -9.63
N LYS A 48 -8.07 12.58 -10.58
CA LYS A 48 -8.66 11.55 -11.45
C LYS A 48 -9.27 10.36 -10.69
N VAL A 49 -8.74 10.03 -9.51
CA VAL A 49 -9.29 8.92 -8.70
C VAL A 49 -10.31 9.37 -7.65
N SER A 50 -10.24 10.62 -7.20
CA SER A 50 -11.13 11.19 -6.18
C SER A 50 -12.40 11.79 -6.78
N CYS A 51 -12.31 12.35 -7.99
CA CYS A 51 -13.35 13.07 -8.71
C CYS A 51 -13.48 12.45 -10.11
N LYS A 52 -13.82 11.16 -10.18
CA LYS A 52 -13.75 10.35 -11.42
C LYS A 52 -14.67 10.84 -12.53
N ASN A 53 -15.78 11.48 -12.14
CA ASN A 53 -16.84 11.91 -13.06
C ASN A 53 -16.81 13.42 -13.30
N ASP A 54 -15.88 14.14 -12.67
CA ASP A 54 -15.80 15.58 -12.75
C ASP A 54 -14.76 16.00 -13.78
N ASP A 55 -15.12 17.02 -14.57
CA ASP A 55 -14.15 17.71 -15.41
C ASP A 55 -13.17 18.50 -14.56
N LEU A 56 -11.96 18.66 -15.09
CA LEU A 56 -10.94 19.41 -14.39
C LEU A 56 -11.35 20.89 -14.28
N PRO A 57 -11.26 21.50 -13.08
CA PRO A 57 -11.56 22.92 -12.92
C PRO A 57 -10.72 23.80 -13.85
N LYS A 58 -11.32 24.90 -14.32
CA LYS A 58 -10.60 25.94 -15.08
C LYS A 58 -9.45 26.48 -14.23
N GLN A 59 -8.29 26.61 -14.84
CA GLN A 59 -7.11 27.15 -14.17
C GLN A 59 -7.38 28.58 -13.70
N GLN A 60 -6.94 28.87 -12.48
CA GLN A 60 -7.01 30.18 -11.88
C GLN A 60 -5.60 30.70 -11.66
N ASP A 61 -5.39 31.98 -11.96
CA ASP A 61 -4.13 32.68 -11.69
C ASP A 61 -4.11 33.28 -10.28
N LYS A 62 -5.28 33.41 -9.64
CA LYS A 62 -5.43 33.95 -8.28
C LYS A 62 -6.22 33.00 -7.39
N CYS A 63 -5.74 32.85 -6.16
CA CYS A 63 -6.39 32.09 -5.10
C CYS A 63 -7.57 32.88 -4.53
N ILE A 64 -8.47 32.19 -3.83
CA ILE A 64 -9.56 32.81 -3.06
C ILE A 64 -9.09 33.94 -2.14
N CYS A 65 -7.88 33.85 -1.56
CA CYS A 65 -7.32 34.94 -0.74
C CYS A 65 -6.70 36.12 -1.52
N GLY A 66 -6.75 36.09 -2.85
CA GLY A 66 -6.21 37.12 -3.75
C GLY A 66 -4.75 36.92 -4.18
N HIS A 67 -3.99 36.01 -3.57
CA HIS A 67 -2.60 35.74 -3.96
C HIS A 67 -2.50 34.97 -5.28
N ALA A 68 -1.42 35.20 -6.03
CA ALA A 68 -1.14 34.45 -7.25
C ALA A 68 -0.98 32.95 -6.98
N ILE A 69 -1.48 32.12 -7.89
CA ILE A 69 -1.38 30.66 -7.81
C ILE A 69 -0.17 30.20 -8.62
N SER A 70 0.79 29.56 -7.96
CA SER A 70 1.81 28.77 -8.64
C SER A 70 1.31 27.39 -9.05
N GLU A 71 0.48 26.76 -8.22
CA GLU A 71 -0.07 25.42 -8.45
C GLU A 71 -1.54 25.38 -8.01
N ASN A 72 -2.41 25.01 -8.95
CA ASN A 72 -3.85 24.88 -8.72
C ASN A 72 -4.15 23.60 -7.93
N CYS A 73 -4.59 23.75 -6.68
CA CYS A 73 -5.01 22.69 -5.77
C CYS A 73 -6.52 22.71 -5.56
N TYR A 74 -7.13 21.57 -5.29
CA TYR A 74 -8.59 21.44 -5.26
C TYR A 74 -9.11 20.90 -3.93
N ILE A 75 -10.18 21.52 -3.44
CA ILE A 75 -11.02 20.99 -2.37
C ILE A 75 -12.45 20.81 -2.89
N THR A 76 -13.18 19.84 -2.35
CA THR A 76 -14.54 19.53 -2.76
C THR A 76 -15.40 19.09 -1.59
N ASN A 77 -16.70 19.39 -1.63
CA ASN A 77 -17.71 18.80 -0.75
C ASN A 77 -18.57 17.75 -1.48
N ASP A 78 -18.06 17.17 -2.57
CA ASP A 78 -18.74 16.26 -3.51
C ASP A 78 -19.75 16.94 -4.47
N GLU A 79 -20.16 18.18 -4.20
CA GLU A 79 -21.06 18.95 -5.08
C GLU A 79 -20.33 20.05 -5.85
N PHE A 80 -19.39 20.72 -5.18
CA PHE A 80 -18.61 21.83 -5.71
C PHE A 80 -17.12 21.54 -5.60
N ILE A 81 -16.33 22.14 -6.50
CA ILE A 81 -14.87 22.09 -6.47
C ILE A 81 -14.34 23.51 -6.42
N LEU A 82 -13.62 23.84 -5.35
CA LEU A 82 -12.94 25.13 -5.20
C LEU A 82 -11.47 25.00 -5.55
N VAL A 83 -10.97 26.02 -6.25
CA VAL A 83 -9.58 26.12 -6.66
C VAL A 83 -8.81 27.00 -5.66
N LEU A 84 -7.74 26.44 -5.12
CA LEU A 84 -6.87 27.05 -4.12
C LEU A 84 -5.41 27.07 -4.58
N GLY A 85 -4.68 28.08 -4.13
CA GLY A 85 -3.22 28.11 -4.22
C GLY A 85 -2.54 27.33 -3.08
N SER A 86 -1.26 27.07 -3.26
CA SER A 86 -0.39 26.34 -2.32
C SER A 86 -0.36 26.94 -0.90
N CYS A 87 -0.50 28.26 -0.78
CA CYS A 87 -0.55 28.96 0.52
C CYS A 87 -1.82 28.65 1.32
N CYS A 88 -2.98 28.57 0.66
CA CYS A 88 -4.26 28.36 1.32
C CYS A 88 -4.50 26.90 1.59
N ILE A 89 -4.19 26.01 0.63
CA ILE A 89 -4.44 24.59 0.79
C ILE A 89 -3.69 24.00 1.99
N LYS A 90 -2.46 24.47 2.28
CA LYS A 90 -1.68 24.03 3.45
C LYS A 90 -2.38 24.28 4.80
N LYS A 91 -3.33 25.22 4.87
CA LYS A 91 -4.13 25.46 6.08
C LYS A 91 -5.16 24.35 6.31
N PHE A 92 -5.62 23.73 5.22
CA PHE A 92 -6.60 22.65 5.19
C PHE A 92 -5.93 21.27 5.33
N LEU A 93 -4.68 21.10 4.89
CA LEU A 93 -4.03 19.79 4.94
C LEU A 93 -3.47 19.46 6.34
N PRO A 94 -3.65 18.22 6.84
CA PRO A 94 -3.03 17.80 8.09
C PRO A 94 -1.50 17.73 7.94
N LYS A 95 -0.75 18.25 8.91
CA LYS A 95 0.73 18.23 8.90
C LYS A 95 1.32 16.83 9.12
N THR A 96 0.62 15.99 9.89
CA THR A 96 1.12 14.69 10.37
C THR A 96 0.48 13.48 9.68
N LYS A 97 -0.61 13.70 8.94
CA LYS A 97 -1.39 12.64 8.28
C LYS A 97 -1.41 12.85 6.77
N SER A 98 -1.83 11.81 6.04
CA SER A 98 -2.05 11.94 4.60
C SER A 98 -3.18 12.94 4.32
N SER A 99 -3.01 13.79 3.31
CA SER A 99 -4.07 14.68 2.81
C SER A 99 -5.18 13.93 2.08
N ARG A 100 -4.95 12.66 1.71
CA ARG A 100 -5.92 11.83 1.00
C ARG A 100 -6.79 11.05 1.96
N THR A 101 -8.09 11.06 1.72
CA THR A 101 -9.08 10.39 2.56
C THR A 101 -9.84 9.34 1.77
N CYS A 102 -10.11 8.21 2.42
CA CYS A 102 -10.84 7.09 1.82
C CYS A 102 -12.27 7.50 1.46
N GLU A 103 -12.70 7.24 0.23
CA GLU A 103 -14.08 7.54 -0.22
C GLU A 103 -15.15 6.76 0.58
N LYS A 104 -14.80 5.61 1.17
CA LYS A 104 -15.75 4.74 1.90
C LYS A 104 -15.84 5.06 3.39
N CYS A 105 -14.71 5.21 4.08
CA CYS A 105 -14.69 5.41 5.55
C CYS A 105 -14.22 6.81 5.98
N GLY A 106 -13.66 7.61 5.08
CA GLY A 106 -13.07 8.91 5.40
C GLY A 106 -11.67 8.86 6.00
N ASP A 107 -11.13 7.68 6.33
CA ASP A 107 -9.81 7.59 6.96
C ASP A 107 -8.67 8.04 6.03
N PRO A 108 -7.64 8.71 6.56
CA PRO A 108 -6.45 9.04 5.80
C PRO A 108 -5.74 7.80 5.23
N HIS A 109 -5.29 7.86 3.97
CA HIS A 109 -4.50 6.77 3.36
C HIS A 109 -3.41 7.25 2.40
N LYS A 110 -2.43 6.38 2.14
CA LYS A 110 -1.31 6.65 1.21
C LYS A 110 -1.47 6.01 -0.18
N ASN A 111 -2.58 5.29 -0.41
CA ASN A 111 -2.85 4.65 -1.70
C ASN A 111 -2.89 5.67 -2.85
N ARG A 112 -2.27 5.31 -3.98
CA ARG A 112 -2.16 6.12 -5.20
C ARG A 112 -2.98 5.56 -6.36
N LYS A 113 -3.38 4.29 -6.32
CA LYS A 113 -4.08 3.61 -7.42
C LYS A 113 -5.60 3.76 -7.33
N VAL A 114 -6.13 3.72 -6.12
CA VAL A 114 -7.57 3.89 -5.85
C VAL A 114 -7.76 4.78 -4.62
N ASN A 115 -8.86 5.53 -4.57
CA ASN A 115 -9.22 6.40 -3.45
C ASN A 115 -9.82 5.63 -2.26
N ARG A 116 -9.15 4.54 -1.86
CA ARG A 116 -9.56 3.66 -0.75
C ARG A 116 -8.38 3.32 0.14
N CYS A 117 -8.61 3.31 1.45
CA CYS A 117 -7.68 2.76 2.42
C CYS A 117 -7.54 1.23 2.25
N ASN A 118 -6.49 0.64 2.81
CA ASN A 118 -6.23 -0.79 2.68
C ASN A 118 -7.42 -1.63 3.19
N LYS A 119 -8.00 -1.28 4.34
CA LYS A 119 -9.15 -1.98 4.92
C LYS A 119 -10.38 -1.95 4.00
N CYS A 120 -10.73 -0.77 3.48
CA CYS A 120 -11.90 -0.60 2.62
C CYS A 120 -11.71 -1.13 1.19
N ARG A 121 -10.47 -1.27 0.73
CA ARG A 121 -10.17 -1.92 -0.56
C ARG A 121 -10.30 -3.44 -0.48
N SER A 122 -9.99 -4.03 0.68
CA SER A 122 -10.05 -5.49 0.89
C SER A 122 -11.45 -6.09 0.86
N GLY A 123 -12.52 -5.29 0.80
CA GLY A 123 -13.90 -5.77 0.61
C GLY A 123 -14.23 -6.16 -0.84
N GLY A 124 -13.25 -6.59 -1.62
CA GLY A 124 -13.40 -6.83 -3.06
C GLY A 124 -12.09 -7.20 -3.75
N SER A 125 -11.33 -8.11 -3.13
CA SER A 125 -10.37 -9.00 -3.79
C SER A 125 -9.67 -9.75 -2.67
N SER A 126 -10.06 -11.01 -2.48
CA SER A 126 -9.05 -12.01 -2.14
C SER A 126 -7.85 -11.72 -3.03
N ARG A 127 -6.69 -11.39 -2.45
CA ARG A 127 -5.44 -11.39 -3.21
C ARG A 127 -5.51 -12.68 -4.00
N THR A 128 -5.56 -12.62 -5.34
CA THR A 128 -5.46 -13.79 -6.23
C THR A 128 -4.59 -14.78 -5.50
N SER A 129 -5.18 -15.88 -5.03
CA SER A 129 -4.58 -16.77 -4.04
C SER A 129 -3.18 -17.03 -4.52
N SER A 130 -2.23 -16.35 -3.87
CA SER A 130 -0.85 -16.32 -4.32
C SER A 130 -0.48 -17.78 -4.47
N GLU A 131 0.04 -18.23 -5.61
CA GLU A 131 0.36 -19.66 -5.79
C GLU A 131 1.21 -20.19 -4.61
N PHE A 132 1.97 -19.28 -4.00
CA PHE A 132 2.75 -19.43 -2.78
C PHE A 132 1.96 -19.79 -1.49
N ILE A 133 0.67 -19.47 -1.40
CA ILE A 133 -0.23 -19.74 -0.25
C ILE A 133 -1.13 -20.97 -0.53
N LYS A 134 -1.20 -21.45 -1.78
CA LYS A 134 -1.97 -22.65 -2.10
C LYS A 134 -1.30 -23.86 -1.42
N PRO A 135 -2.03 -24.68 -0.64
CA PRO A 135 -1.50 -25.92 -0.11
C PRO A 135 -1.08 -26.85 -1.26
N ILE A 136 0.10 -27.44 -1.15
CA ILE A 136 0.62 -28.43 -2.08
C ILE A 136 0.98 -29.67 -1.30
N LYS A 137 0.66 -30.84 -1.84
CA LYS A 137 1.10 -32.11 -1.31
C LYS A 137 2.62 -32.22 -1.42
N ILE A 138 3.27 -32.48 -0.29
CA ILE A 138 4.72 -32.69 -0.21
C ILE A 138 5.06 -34.18 -0.30
N SER A 139 6.27 -34.50 -0.75
CA SER A 139 6.81 -35.86 -0.72
C SER A 139 6.97 -36.37 0.73
N ASP A 140 6.93 -37.68 0.92
CA ASP A 140 7.09 -38.31 2.24
C ASP A 140 8.44 -38.00 2.90
N GLU A 141 9.51 -37.83 2.11
CA GLU A 141 10.84 -37.40 2.58
C GLU A 141 10.78 -36.02 3.27
N LEU A 142 10.16 -35.04 2.60
CA LEU A 142 9.98 -33.69 3.12
C LEU A 142 9.00 -33.65 4.31
N ALA A 143 7.93 -34.43 4.27
CA ALA A 143 7.00 -34.55 5.40
C ALA A 143 7.71 -35.11 6.64
N SER A 144 8.50 -36.17 6.47
CA SER A 144 9.28 -36.79 7.55
C SER A 144 10.32 -35.83 8.12
N PHE A 145 11.00 -35.06 7.27
CA PHE A 145 11.96 -34.04 7.72
C PHE A 145 11.31 -32.93 8.55
N LEU A 146 10.08 -32.53 8.19
CA LEU A 146 9.31 -31.50 8.90
C LEU A 146 8.45 -32.07 10.05
N GLU A 147 8.62 -33.35 10.38
CA GLU A 147 7.85 -34.06 11.41
C GLU A 147 6.32 -33.95 11.19
N LYS A 148 5.88 -34.10 9.94
CA LYS A 148 4.48 -34.09 9.51
C LYS A 148 4.01 -35.48 9.05
N GLU A 149 2.69 -35.67 9.00
CA GLU A 149 2.08 -36.89 8.50
C GLU A 149 2.35 -37.12 7.00
N MET A 150 2.36 -38.39 6.58
CA MET A 150 2.53 -38.75 5.17
C MET A 150 1.38 -38.18 4.32
N GLY A 151 1.73 -37.57 3.20
CA GLY A 151 0.77 -36.92 2.31
C GLY A 151 0.17 -35.61 2.83
N PHE A 152 0.77 -34.98 3.85
CA PHE A 152 0.38 -33.65 4.33
C PHE A 152 0.45 -32.60 3.21
N GLU A 153 -0.46 -31.63 3.26
CA GLU A 153 -0.51 -30.51 2.32
C GLU A 153 -0.21 -29.21 3.07
N MET A 154 0.77 -28.45 2.58
CA MET A 154 1.12 -27.16 3.16
C MET A 154 1.57 -26.16 2.10
N ALA A 155 1.50 -24.87 2.44
CA ALA A 155 1.87 -23.82 1.51
C ALA A 155 3.41 -23.76 1.33
N ARG A 156 3.87 -23.37 0.13
CA ARG A 156 5.31 -23.20 -0.15
C ARG A 156 5.97 -22.23 0.85
N THR A 157 5.24 -21.20 1.28
CA THR A 157 5.72 -20.24 2.29
C THR A 157 6.05 -20.89 3.62
N ASP A 158 5.21 -21.82 4.05
CA ASP A 158 5.33 -22.48 5.36
C ASP A 158 6.50 -23.48 5.32
N ILE A 159 6.64 -24.21 4.21
CA ILE A 159 7.78 -25.12 3.99
C ILE A 159 9.10 -24.35 4.09
N THR A 160 9.15 -23.20 3.40
CA THR A 160 10.35 -22.35 3.40
C THR A 160 10.64 -21.78 4.78
N HIS A 161 9.60 -21.41 5.52
CA HIS A 161 9.72 -20.91 6.88
C HIS A 161 10.33 -21.98 7.80
N ASP A 162 9.83 -23.22 7.73
CA ASP A 162 10.26 -24.30 8.60
C ASP A 162 11.69 -24.77 8.28
N ILE A 163 12.05 -24.86 6.99
CA ILE A 163 13.45 -25.13 6.59
C ILE A 163 14.39 -24.00 7.04
N ASN A 164 13.97 -22.74 6.94
CA ASN A 164 14.78 -21.63 7.44
C ASN A 164 14.90 -21.63 8.96
N ALA A 165 13.86 -22.06 9.68
CA ALA A 165 13.94 -22.26 11.12
C ALA A 165 14.95 -23.36 11.45
N TYR A 166 14.91 -24.49 10.74
CA TYR A 166 15.88 -25.57 10.86
C TYR A 166 17.33 -25.11 10.65
N ILE A 167 17.59 -24.36 9.56
CA ILE A 167 18.91 -23.80 9.25
C ILE A 167 19.44 -22.95 10.42
N ARG A 168 18.58 -22.15 11.05
CA ARG A 168 18.96 -21.29 12.18
C ARG A 168 19.18 -22.09 13.46
N THR A 169 18.30 -23.04 13.78
CA THR A 169 18.42 -23.85 15.01
C THR A 169 19.65 -24.75 14.99
N HIS A 170 20.10 -25.17 13.80
CA HIS A 170 21.28 -26.00 13.60
C HIS A 170 22.54 -25.19 13.25
N ASN A 171 22.48 -23.85 13.25
CA ASN A 171 23.59 -22.95 12.92
C ASN A 171 24.27 -23.28 11.58
N LEU A 172 23.48 -23.63 10.57
CA LEU A 172 23.97 -24.03 9.24
C LEU A 172 24.27 -22.82 8.34
N GLN A 173 24.14 -21.60 8.84
CA GLN A 173 24.50 -20.40 8.11
C GLN A 173 26.01 -20.19 8.17
N ASP A 174 26.62 -19.86 7.03
CA ASP A 174 28.04 -19.58 6.98
C ASP A 174 28.38 -18.29 7.76
N PRO A 175 29.35 -18.33 8.70
CA PRO A 175 29.67 -17.20 9.56
C PRO A 175 30.34 -16.04 8.81
N ASP A 176 31.06 -16.33 7.72
CA ASP A 176 31.78 -15.34 6.91
C ASP A 176 30.90 -14.79 5.79
N ASN A 177 29.98 -15.62 5.27
CA ASN A 177 29.02 -15.23 4.26
C ASN A 177 27.60 -15.68 4.63
N GLY A 178 26.88 -14.86 5.39
CA GLY A 178 25.51 -15.16 5.82
C GLY A 178 24.47 -15.38 4.70
N ARG A 179 24.83 -15.27 3.42
CA ARG A 179 23.95 -15.71 2.31
C ARG A 179 24.10 -17.19 2.01
N LYS A 180 25.26 -17.77 2.29
CA LYS A 180 25.58 -19.18 2.07
C LYS A 180 25.08 -20.01 3.25
N ILE A 181 24.58 -21.19 2.91
CA ILE A 181 24.13 -22.20 3.86
C ILE A 181 25.07 -23.39 3.68
N ASN A 182 25.66 -23.84 4.78
CA ASN A 182 26.47 -25.05 4.88
C ASN A 182 25.57 -26.17 5.42
N PRO A 183 24.86 -26.91 4.54
CA PRO A 183 23.87 -27.90 4.95
C PRO A 183 24.53 -29.05 5.69
N ASP A 184 23.85 -29.57 6.71
CA ASP A 184 24.24 -30.82 7.34
C ASP A 184 23.84 -32.04 6.48
N THR A 185 24.22 -33.24 6.92
CA THR A 185 23.93 -34.46 6.17
C THR A 185 22.44 -34.67 5.92
N LYS A 186 21.58 -34.25 6.86
CA LYS A 186 20.12 -34.36 6.75
C LYS A 186 19.57 -33.41 5.70
N LEU A 187 19.92 -32.12 5.78
CA LEU A 187 19.45 -31.12 4.83
C LEU A 187 20.01 -31.34 3.43
N ALA A 188 21.27 -31.75 3.31
CA ALA A 188 21.89 -32.08 2.02
C ALA A 188 21.23 -33.29 1.35
N SER A 189 20.90 -34.33 2.13
CA SER A 189 20.20 -35.52 1.63
C SER A 189 18.78 -35.19 1.18
N LEU A 190 18.05 -34.39 1.97
CA LEU A 190 16.72 -33.91 1.59
C LEU A 190 16.79 -33.16 0.26
N LEU A 191 17.63 -32.13 0.17
CA LEU A 191 17.72 -31.27 -1.01
C LEU A 191 18.42 -31.91 -2.22
N LYS A 192 18.92 -33.15 -2.08
CA LYS A 192 19.68 -33.91 -3.09
C LYS A 192 20.84 -33.10 -3.67
N LEU A 193 21.61 -32.45 -2.79
CA LEU A 193 22.76 -31.64 -3.18
C LEU A 193 23.94 -32.52 -3.61
N GLY A 194 24.56 -32.17 -4.74
CA GLY A 194 25.83 -32.72 -5.18
C GLY A 194 27.03 -32.05 -4.47
N PRO A 195 28.24 -32.60 -4.64
CA PRO A 195 29.45 -32.08 -4.00
C PRO A 195 29.84 -30.67 -4.48
N GLU A 196 29.44 -30.28 -5.69
CA GLU A 196 29.72 -28.97 -6.28
C GLU A 196 28.54 -27.99 -6.14
N ASP A 197 27.42 -28.41 -5.53
CA ASP A 197 26.24 -27.55 -5.39
C ASP A 197 26.39 -26.59 -4.20
N GLU A 198 26.35 -25.28 -4.48
CA GLU A 198 26.30 -24.27 -3.43
C GLU A 198 24.85 -23.97 -3.04
N LEU A 199 24.51 -24.09 -1.75
CA LEU A 199 23.19 -23.74 -1.21
C LEU A 199 23.18 -22.31 -0.63
N ASN A 200 22.17 -21.53 -1.00
CA ASN A 200 21.91 -20.21 -0.44
C ASN A 200 20.39 -19.94 -0.35
N TYR A 201 20.00 -18.88 0.37
CA TYR A 201 18.58 -18.55 0.55
C TYR A 201 17.84 -18.24 -0.77
N PHE A 202 18.55 -17.84 -1.82
CA PHE A 202 17.95 -17.50 -3.12
C PHE A 202 17.66 -18.74 -3.96
N ASN A 203 18.49 -19.78 -3.87
CA ASN A 203 18.34 -21.00 -4.66
C ASN A 203 17.64 -22.15 -3.90
N LEU A 204 17.41 -22.04 -2.59
CA LEU A 204 16.72 -23.05 -1.77
C LEU A 204 15.40 -23.55 -2.41
N GLN A 205 14.60 -22.64 -2.98
CA GLN A 205 13.34 -23.00 -3.65
C GLN A 205 13.54 -23.96 -4.84
N ARG A 206 14.67 -23.83 -5.57
CA ARG A 206 14.98 -24.69 -6.71
C ARG A 206 15.13 -26.14 -6.29
N PHE A 207 15.80 -26.36 -5.16
CA PHE A 207 16.03 -27.69 -4.60
C PHE A 207 14.77 -28.27 -3.96
N LEU A 208 13.96 -27.44 -3.27
CA LEU A 208 12.69 -27.89 -2.68
C LEU A 208 11.64 -28.32 -3.72
N LYS A 209 11.72 -27.79 -4.95
CA LYS A 209 10.74 -28.05 -6.00
C LYS A 209 10.56 -29.55 -6.30
N ILE A 210 11.60 -30.37 -6.14
CA ILE A 210 11.53 -31.82 -6.39
C ILE A 210 10.61 -32.57 -5.42
N HIS A 211 10.33 -31.95 -4.26
CA HIS A 211 9.45 -32.52 -3.22
C HIS A 211 7.99 -32.06 -3.35
N TYR A 212 7.68 -31.20 -4.33
CA TYR A 212 6.31 -30.75 -4.57
C TYR A 212 5.64 -31.70 -5.56
N VAL A 213 4.66 -32.46 -5.06
CA VAL A 213 3.88 -33.40 -5.87
C VAL A 213 2.86 -32.59 -6.67
N ASN A 214 3.22 -32.16 -7.88
CA ASN A 214 2.29 -31.46 -8.75
C ASN A 214 1.16 -32.42 -9.19
N LYS A 215 -0.09 -32.00 -9.03
CA LYS A 215 -1.19 -32.45 -9.90
C LYS A 215 -1.00 -31.72 -11.23
N ASN A 216 -0.80 -32.47 -12.32
CA ASN A 216 -0.93 -31.94 -13.69
C ASN A 216 -2.25 -31.17 -13.86
#